data_AF-A0A542YJ15-F1
#
_entry.id   AF-A0A542YJ15-F1
#
_cell.length_a   1.000
_cell.length_b   1.000
_cell.length_c   1.000
_cell.angle_alpha   90.00
_cell.angle_beta   90.00
_cell.angle_gamma   90.00
#
_symmetry.space_group_name_H-M   'P 1'
#
loop_
_entity.id
_entity.type
_entity.pdbx_description
1 polymer ?
#
loop_
_entity_poly.entity_id
_entity_poly.type
_entity_poly.pdbx_seq_one_letter_code
_entity_poly.pdbx_strand_id
1 'polypeptide(L)'
;MTEQTMKPATAAQKLGVYLPATPEAFQNNPITRSELNDLLESPPEWLAELRRSGPHPRSVVAGKLGVSNAGLARGGVTDALTTADITALLQTPPEWLVTERATQAKVREEKARIKAAPKK
;
A
#
# COMPACT_ATOMS: atom_id res chain seq x y z
N MET A 1 -19.14 26.96 -2.13
CA MET A 1 -18.40 25.98 -1.31
C MET A 1 -17.02 25.86 -1.90
N THR A 2 -15.96 26.05 -1.12
CA THR A 2 -14.58 25.82 -1.58
C THR A 2 -14.30 24.32 -1.57
N GLU A 3 -13.83 23.79 -2.70
CA GLU A 3 -13.40 22.40 -2.76
C GLU A 3 -12.17 22.21 -1.85
N GLN A 4 -12.23 21.23 -0.97
CA GLN A 4 -11.10 20.89 -0.11
C GLN A 4 -10.01 20.24 -0.96
N THR A 5 -8.84 20.86 -0.98
CA THR A 5 -7.63 20.33 -1.62
C THR A 5 -6.80 19.54 -0.60
N MET A 6 -6.03 18.56 -1.07
CA MET A 6 -5.08 17.81 -0.25
C MET A 6 -3.71 17.75 -0.91
N LYS A 7 -2.69 17.53 -0.07
CA LYS A 7 -1.31 17.38 -0.53
C LYS A 7 -1.19 16.16 -1.46
N PRO A 8 -0.34 16.23 -2.51
CA PRO A 8 -0.03 15.09 -3.39
C PRO A 8 0.35 13.81 -2.64
N ALA A 9 1.13 13.93 -1.56
CA ALA A 9 1.49 12.80 -0.72
C ALA A 9 0.27 12.10 -0.10
N THR A 10 -0.73 12.86 0.35
CA THR A 10 -1.99 12.32 0.89
C THR A 10 -2.81 11.66 -0.21
N ALA A 11 -2.88 12.27 -1.40
CA ALA A 11 -3.57 11.71 -2.55
C ALA A 11 -2.92 10.39 -3.00
N ALA A 12 -1.59 10.35 -3.15
CA ALA A 12 -0.84 9.14 -3.48
C ALA A 12 -1.07 8.01 -2.46
N GLN A 13 -1.08 8.34 -1.16
CA GLN A 13 -1.37 7.36 -0.11
C GLN A 13 -2.78 6.78 -0.24
N LYS A 14 -3.78 7.61 -0.57
CA LYS A 14 -5.17 7.15 -0.80
C LYS A 14 -5.31 6.33 -2.08
N LEU A 15 -4.54 6.67 -3.12
CA LEU A 15 -4.51 5.94 -4.39
C LEU A 15 -3.71 4.62 -4.30
N GLY A 16 -2.90 4.45 -3.25
CA GLY A 16 -2.05 3.29 -3.05
C GLY A 16 -0.82 3.26 -3.96
N VAL A 17 -0.28 4.42 -4.32
CA VAL A 17 0.89 4.54 -5.20
C VAL A 17 2.06 5.24 -4.54
N TYR A 18 3.27 5.00 -5.06
CA TYR A 18 4.49 5.65 -4.60
C TYR A 18 4.63 7.02 -5.27
N LEU A 19 4.50 8.10 -4.48
CA LEU A 19 4.48 9.48 -4.99
C LEU A 19 5.67 9.81 -5.92
N PRO A 20 6.93 9.46 -5.60
CA PRO A 20 8.05 9.80 -6.48
C PRO A 20 8.01 9.16 -7.87
N ALA A 21 7.20 8.10 -8.06
CA ALA A 21 7.01 7.43 -9.35
C ALA A 21 5.79 7.97 -10.13
N THR A 22 5.04 8.93 -9.58
CA THR A 22 3.91 9.57 -10.26
C THR A 22 4.39 10.69 -11.20
N PRO A 23 3.59 11.12 -12.20
CA PRO A 23 3.96 12.25 -13.06
C PRO A 23 4.20 13.54 -12.28
N GLU A 24 5.11 14.39 -12.75
CA GLU A 24 5.46 15.66 -12.09
C GLU A 24 4.25 16.57 -11.86
N ALA A 25 3.31 16.58 -12.81
CA ALA A 25 2.04 17.30 -12.69
C ALA A 25 1.20 16.84 -11.48
N PHE A 26 1.28 15.58 -11.08
CA PHE A 26 0.63 15.07 -9.87
C PHE A 26 1.46 15.40 -8.62
N GLN A 27 2.79 15.36 -8.71
CA GLN A 27 3.67 15.62 -7.56
C GLN A 27 3.64 17.08 -7.08
N ASN A 28 3.46 18.03 -8.00
CA ASN A 28 3.57 19.46 -7.71
C ASN A 28 2.21 20.14 -7.46
N ASN A 29 1.09 19.54 -7.87
CA ASN A 29 -0.22 20.18 -7.80
C ASN A 29 -1.09 19.62 -6.68
N PRO A 30 -1.68 20.46 -5.80
CA PRO A 30 -2.69 20.00 -4.86
C PRO A 30 -3.85 19.31 -5.58
N ILE A 31 -4.36 18.23 -4.98
CA ILE A 31 -5.44 17.42 -5.57
C ILE A 31 -6.74 17.71 -4.83
N THR A 32 -7.82 18.01 -5.56
CA THR A 32 -9.15 18.17 -4.97
C THR A 32 -9.76 16.82 -4.59
N ARG A 33 -10.80 16.84 -3.74
CA ARG A 33 -11.54 15.61 -3.45
C ARG A 33 -12.19 15.01 -4.71
N SER A 34 -12.64 15.85 -5.65
CA SER A 34 -13.25 15.40 -6.91
C SER A 34 -12.22 14.70 -7.79
N GLU A 35 -11.08 15.35 -8.03
CA GLU A 35 -9.99 14.79 -8.84
C GLU A 35 -9.49 13.44 -8.29
N LEU A 36 -9.39 13.32 -6.96
CA LEU A 36 -9.05 12.04 -6.34
C LEU A 36 -10.09 10.95 -6.64
N ASN A 37 -11.38 11.30 -6.63
CA ASN A 37 -12.44 10.34 -6.95
C ASN A 37 -12.39 9.97 -8.44
N ASP A 38 -12.15 10.94 -9.33
CA ASP A 38 -12.00 10.68 -10.77
C ASP A 38 -10.85 9.72 -11.05
N LEU A 39 -9.71 9.89 -10.37
CA LEU A 39 -8.55 8.98 -10.44
C LEU A 39 -8.86 7.58 -9.88
N LEU A 40 -9.80 7.45 -8.95
CA LEU A 40 -10.23 6.16 -8.40
C LEU A 40 -11.22 5.45 -9.33
N GLU A 41 -12.18 6.19 -9.88
CA GLU A 41 -13.25 5.67 -10.74
C GLU A 41 -12.76 5.38 -12.15
N SER A 42 -11.97 6.29 -12.72
CA SER A 42 -11.42 6.21 -14.07
C SER A 42 -9.89 6.35 -14.01
N PRO A 43 -9.18 5.30 -13.53
CA PRO A 43 -7.74 5.37 -13.37
C PRO A 43 -7.06 5.53 -14.75
N PRO A 44 -6.24 6.58 -14.94
CA PRO A 44 -5.46 6.74 -16.17
C PRO A 44 -4.38 5.65 -16.30
N GLU A 45 -3.84 5.48 -17.50
CA GLU A 45 -2.88 4.41 -17.80
C GLU A 45 -1.66 4.42 -16.90
N TRP A 46 -1.07 5.59 -16.62
CA TRP A 46 0.07 5.71 -15.70
C TRP A 46 -0.25 5.20 -14.29
N LEU A 47 -1.48 5.43 -13.81
CA LEU A 47 -1.92 4.98 -12.48
C LEU A 47 -2.16 3.48 -12.46
N ALA A 48 -2.75 2.95 -13.53
CA ALA A 48 -2.96 1.52 -13.71
C ALA A 48 -1.62 0.76 -13.76
N GLU A 49 -0.63 1.31 -14.48
CA GLU A 49 0.69 0.70 -14.61
C GLU A 49 1.46 0.72 -13.29
N LEU A 50 1.44 1.84 -12.55
CA LEU A 50 2.04 1.90 -11.21
C LEU A 50 1.44 0.88 -10.24
N ARG A 51 0.12 0.64 -10.31
CA ARG A 51 -0.54 -0.39 -9.49
C ARG A 51 -0.18 -1.82 -9.92
N ARG A 52 0.15 -2.01 -11.20
CA ARG A 52 0.48 -3.33 -11.76
C ARG A 52 1.93 -3.72 -11.51
N SER A 53 2.88 -2.86 -11.86
CA SER A 53 4.31 -3.18 -11.91
C SER A 53 5.15 -2.31 -10.98
N GLY A 54 4.73 -1.05 -10.83
CA GLY A 54 5.53 0.03 -10.28
C GLY A 54 6.00 -0.18 -8.85
N PRO A 55 6.93 0.67 -8.38
CA PRO A 55 7.34 0.66 -6.99
C PRO A 55 6.09 0.88 -6.12
N HIS A 56 5.75 -0.13 -5.32
CA HIS A 56 4.62 -0.11 -4.43
C HIS A 56 5.00 0.62 -3.14
N PRO A 57 4.13 1.48 -2.60
CA PRO A 57 4.38 2.07 -1.30
C PRO A 57 4.39 0.97 -0.22
N ARG A 58 5.08 1.25 0.88
CA ARG A 58 5.33 0.30 1.97
C ARG A 58 4.08 -0.43 2.49
N SER A 59 2.94 0.27 2.53
CA SER A 59 1.64 -0.31 2.91
C SER A 59 1.15 -1.38 1.94
N VAL A 60 1.32 -1.15 0.63
CA VAL A 60 0.94 -2.09 -0.43
C VAL A 60 1.91 -3.27 -0.46
N VAL A 61 3.21 -3.01 -0.28
CA VAL A 61 4.23 -4.07 -0.15
C VAL A 61 3.90 -5.01 1.01
N ALA A 62 3.65 -4.47 2.21
CA ALA A 62 3.29 -5.27 3.38
C ALA A 62 2.00 -6.07 3.15
N GLY A 63 1.01 -5.47 2.50
CA GLY A 63 -0.24 -6.13 2.10
C GLY A 63 0.00 -7.32 1.17
N LYS A 64 0.78 -7.13 0.10
CA LYS A 64 1.13 -8.16 -0.88
C LYS A 64 1.97 -9.30 -0.26
N LEU A 65 2.90 -8.97 0.63
CA LEU A 65 3.72 -9.94 1.35
C LEU A 65 2.98 -10.64 2.50
N GLY A 66 1.77 -10.19 2.87
CA GLY A 66 0.99 -10.79 3.95
C GLY A 66 1.56 -10.52 5.34
N VAL A 67 2.28 -9.42 5.52
CA VAL A 67 2.91 -9.02 6.79
C VAL A 67 2.34 -7.69 7.30
N SER A 68 2.77 -7.25 8.48
CA SER A 68 2.48 -5.89 8.94
C SER A 68 3.56 -4.90 8.47
N ASN A 69 3.25 -3.61 8.44
CA ASN A 69 4.26 -2.57 8.18
C ASN A 69 5.42 -2.64 9.19
N ALA A 70 5.15 -2.98 10.46
CA ALA A 70 6.20 -3.17 11.45
C ALA A 70 7.07 -4.39 11.14
N GLY A 71 6.46 -5.52 10.76
CA GLY A 71 7.16 -6.73 10.35
C GLY A 71 8.04 -6.51 9.13
N LEU A 72 7.55 -5.74 8.15
CA LEU A 72 8.33 -5.35 6.98
C LEU A 72 9.57 -4.53 7.35
N ALA A 73 9.46 -3.62 8.33
CA ALA A 73 10.60 -2.85 8.83
C ALA A 73 11.62 -3.73 9.58
N ARG A 74 11.16 -4.72 10.36
CA ARG A 74 12.04 -5.69 11.03
C ARG A 74 12.81 -6.57 10.03
N GLY A 75 12.20 -6.85 8.88
CA GLY A 75 12.85 -7.52 7.75
C GLY A 75 13.85 -6.65 6.97
N GLY A 76 14.08 -5.40 7.39
CA GLY A 76 15.00 -4.46 6.72
C GLY A 76 14.44 -3.80 5.46
N VAL A 77 13.17 -4.02 5.13
CA VAL A 77 12.54 -3.43 3.94
C VAL A 77 11.88 -2.11 4.32
N THR A 78 12.59 -1.01 4.03
CA THR A 78 12.12 0.36 4.28
C THR A 78 11.58 1.05 3.02
N ASP A 79 12.05 0.62 1.86
CA ASP A 79 11.80 1.29 0.58
C ASP A 79 10.62 0.68 -0.19
N ALA A 80 10.23 1.37 -1.26
CA ALA A 80 9.22 0.88 -2.19
C ALA A 80 9.78 -0.30 -2.98
N LEU A 81 8.96 -1.35 -3.17
CA LEU A 81 9.34 -2.54 -3.93
C LEU A 81 8.47 -2.69 -5.17
N THR A 82 9.06 -3.12 -6.29
CA THR A 82 8.29 -3.43 -7.50
C THR A 82 7.54 -4.75 -7.35
N THR A 83 6.59 -5.02 -8.26
CA THR A 83 5.95 -6.34 -8.31
C THR A 83 6.96 -7.48 -8.54
N ALA A 84 8.06 -7.22 -9.27
CA ALA A 84 9.11 -8.19 -9.51
C ALA A 84 9.86 -8.53 -8.20
N ASP A 85 10.25 -7.51 -7.42
CA ASP A 85 10.94 -7.70 -6.13
C ASP A 85 10.07 -8.47 -5.13
N ILE A 86 8.78 -8.11 -5.07
CA ILE A 86 7.80 -8.80 -4.22
C ILE A 86 7.66 -10.26 -4.65
N THR A 87 7.58 -10.52 -5.96
CA THR A 87 7.51 -11.89 -6.48
C THR A 87 8.77 -12.67 -6.10
N ALA A 88 9.96 -12.08 -6.24
CA ALA A 88 11.22 -12.73 -5.86
C ALA A 88 11.23 -13.11 -4.37
N LEU A 89 10.80 -12.20 -3.49
CA LEU A 89 10.65 -12.49 -2.05
C LEU A 89 9.65 -13.61 -1.78
N LEU A 90 8.57 -13.72 -2.55
CA LEU A 90 7.57 -14.78 -2.36
C LEU A 90 8.05 -16.13 -2.90
N GLN A 91 8.85 -16.16 -3.96
CA GLN A 91 9.42 -17.39 -4.53
C GLN A 91 10.56 -17.94 -3.68
N THR A 92 11.33 -17.07 -3.04
CA THR A 92 12.42 -17.47 -2.13
C THR A 92 12.23 -16.75 -0.80
N PRO A 93 11.24 -17.17 0.01
CA PRO A 93 10.89 -16.47 1.23
C PRO A 93 12.02 -16.57 2.26
N PRO A 94 12.64 -15.44 2.65
CA PRO A 94 13.62 -15.44 3.73
C PRO A 94 12.95 -15.77 5.06
N GLU A 95 13.74 -16.20 6.05
CA GLU A 95 13.25 -16.62 7.36
C GLU A 95 12.37 -15.56 8.05
N TRP A 96 12.78 -14.29 7.97
CA TRP A 96 12.01 -13.19 8.54
C TRP A 96 10.61 -13.11 7.91
N LEU A 97 10.48 -13.31 6.59
CA LEU A 97 9.20 -13.21 5.90
C LEU A 97 8.26 -14.34 6.32
N VAL A 98 8.78 -15.56 6.47
CA VAL A 98 8.02 -16.71 6.97
C VAL A 98 7.50 -16.42 8.38
N THR A 99 8.37 -15.94 9.25
CA THR A 99 8.06 -15.64 10.66
C THR A 99 7.01 -14.54 10.80
N GLU A 100 7.17 -13.45 10.03
CA GLU A 100 6.24 -12.32 10.03
C GLU A 100 4.87 -12.69 9.47
N ARG A 101 4.82 -13.52 8.42
CA ARG A 101 3.55 -14.01 7.86
C ARG A 101 2.78 -14.87 8.85
N ALA A 102 3.47 -15.78 9.55
CA ALA A 102 2.86 -16.60 10.60
C ALA A 102 2.33 -15.73 11.75
N THR A 103 3.10 -14.71 12.16
CA THR A 103 2.67 -13.75 13.18
C THR A 103 1.43 -12.97 12.74
N GLN A 104 1.43 -12.46 11.51
CA GLN A 104 0.32 -11.67 10.96
C GLN A 104 -0.95 -12.53 10.80
N ALA A 105 -0.83 -13.81 10.44
CA ALA A 105 -1.94 -14.74 10.38
C ALA A 105 -2.62 -14.91 11.76
N LYS A 106 -1.84 -15.19 12.81
CA LYS A 106 -2.33 -15.30 14.19
C LYS A 106 -3.05 -14.02 14.65
N VAL A 107 -2.49 -12.85 14.35
CA VAL A 107 -3.12 -11.56 14.68
C VAL A 107 -4.45 -11.37 13.95
N ARG A 108 -4.57 -11.82 12.70
CA ARG A 108 -5.81 -11.75 11.93
C ARG A 108 -6.88 -12.68 12.49
N GLU A 109 -6.52 -13.90 12.87
CA GLU A 109 -7.40 -14.85 13.54
C GLU A 109 -7.91 -14.30 14.88
N GLU A 110 -7.02 -13.73 15.68
CA GLU A 110 -7.39 -13.10 16.96
C GLU A 110 -8.38 -11.94 16.76
N LYS A 111 -8.10 -11.05 15.81
CA LYS A 111 -8.99 -9.93 15.47
C LYS A 111 -10.35 -10.43 14.98
N ALA A 112 -10.39 -11.50 14.19
CA ALA A 112 -11.63 -12.11 13.74
C ALA A 112 -12.44 -12.67 14.91
N ARG A 113 -11.79 -13.35 15.87
CA ARG A 113 -12.42 -13.86 17.09
C ARG A 113 -13.02 -12.74 17.94
N ILE A 114 -12.25 -11.67 18.20
CA ILE A 114 -12.72 -10.51 18.97
C ILE A 114 -13.92 -9.83 18.27
N LYS A 115 -13.90 -9.72 16.94
CA LYS A 115 -15.01 -9.14 16.18
C LYS A 115 -16.28 -10.00 16.20
N ALA A 116 -16.12 -11.33 16.24
CA ALA A 116 -17.23 -12.29 16.31
C ALA A 116 -17.79 -12.47 17.72
N ALA A 117 -17.03 -12.09 18.76
CA ALA A 117 -17.52 -12.12 20.13
C ALA A 117 -18.70 -11.14 20.30
N PRO A 118 -19.79 -11.56 20.96
CA PRO A 118 -20.92 -10.68 21.21
C PRO A 118 -20.45 -9.48 22.03
N LYS A 119 -20.74 -8.26 21.56
CA LYS A 119 -20.56 -7.06 22.36
C LYS A 119 -21.56 -7.14 23.52
N LYS A 120 -21.03 -7.19 24.75
CA LYS A 120 -21.83 -7.00 25.97
C LYS A 120 -22.39 -5.60 26.03
#